data_AF-A0A9Q3BYL4-F1
#
_entry.id   AF-A0A9Q3BYL4-F1
#
_cell.length_a   1.000
_cell.length_b   1.000
_cell.length_c   1.000
_cell.angle_alpha   90.00
_cell.angle_beta   90.00
_cell.angle_gamma   90.00
#
_symmetry.space_group_name_H-M   'P 1'
#
loop_
_entity.id
_entity.type
_entity.pdbx_description
1 polymer ?
#
loop_
_entity_poly.entity_id
_entity_poly.type
_entity_poly.pdbx_seq_one_letter_code
_entity_poly.pdbx_strand_id
1 'polypeptide(L)'
;MKNRNFKLPEDLKLSSSNYLQWKPRMKNLLTIFGYYNLITKTETDKDSTAADKLDPRRKEKALAILCLNCNMKIANQFILESNDDPSTFWEVIDKGFSPKSVQNQTKFLNKIFSFDLSSGQIDNNIKDILTITRNLCILIDDNKTKASILIDSMIAMWVIINLPTHQKLIGKTFFQNYNGDENPPSLKNLWEEFCLYTQRKNHKTNNSSDLVSIQGKPTFNPLNGPPQQNPNQNYFSSPFNSNLPRQKQFKIFPFGAP
;
A
#
# COMPACT_ATOMS: atom_id res chain seq x y z
N MET A 1 21.94 14.65 -39.47
CA MET A 1 21.62 14.86 -38.04
C MET A 1 22.44 13.86 -37.23
N LYS A 2 23.33 14.31 -36.33
CA LYS A 2 24.09 13.39 -35.44
C LYS A 2 23.09 12.62 -34.56
N ASN A 3 23.27 11.30 -34.43
CA ASN A 3 22.56 10.45 -33.47
C ASN A 3 22.71 11.06 -32.07
N ARG A 4 21.76 11.87 -31.64
CA ARG A 4 21.71 12.35 -30.26
C ARG A 4 21.24 11.16 -29.43
N ASN A 5 22.12 10.61 -28.64
CA ASN A 5 21.78 9.48 -27.79
C ASN A 5 20.85 9.98 -26.67
N PHE A 6 19.59 9.56 -26.72
CA PHE A 6 18.57 9.92 -25.72
C PHE A 6 18.69 9.09 -24.44
N LYS A 7 19.58 8.08 -24.45
CA LYS A 7 19.74 7.08 -23.40
C LYS A 7 21.09 7.23 -22.71
N LEU A 8 21.05 7.37 -21.41
CA LEU A 8 22.21 7.29 -20.53
C LEU A 8 22.71 5.82 -20.47
N PRO A 9 24.02 5.61 -20.28
CA PRO A 9 24.57 4.31 -19.89
C PRO A 9 23.80 3.68 -18.72
N GLU A 10 23.74 2.35 -18.66
CA GLU A 10 22.89 1.62 -17.70
C GLU A 10 23.24 1.95 -16.24
N ASP A 11 24.53 2.11 -15.95
CA ASP A 11 25.08 2.52 -14.64
C ASP A 11 24.70 3.96 -14.24
N LEU A 12 24.25 4.76 -15.20
CA LEU A 12 23.88 6.17 -15.01
C LEU A 12 22.37 6.42 -15.05
N LYS A 13 21.56 5.39 -15.33
CA LYS A 13 20.09 5.50 -15.20
C LYS A 13 19.68 5.64 -13.75
N LEU A 14 18.54 6.29 -13.49
CA LEU A 14 18.05 6.51 -12.14
C LEU A 14 17.94 5.18 -11.38
N SER A 15 18.58 5.13 -10.20
CA SER A 15 18.49 4.08 -9.20
C SER A 15 18.22 4.71 -7.82
N SER A 16 18.00 3.87 -6.81
CA SER A 16 17.83 4.30 -5.40
C SER A 16 19.05 5.03 -4.82
N SER A 17 20.23 4.87 -5.42
CA SER A 17 21.49 5.39 -4.87
C SER A 17 22.13 6.52 -5.67
N ASN A 18 21.69 6.80 -6.90
CA ASN A 18 22.39 7.73 -7.80
C ASN A 18 21.62 9.02 -8.14
N TYR A 19 20.47 9.28 -7.52
CA TYR A 19 19.62 10.42 -7.87
C TYR A 19 20.35 11.78 -7.88
N LEU A 20 21.25 12.03 -6.93
CA LEU A 20 22.04 13.27 -6.87
C LEU A 20 22.92 13.48 -8.10
N GLN A 21 23.41 12.40 -8.70
CA GLN A 21 24.20 12.44 -9.93
C GLN A 21 23.29 12.42 -11.17
N TRP A 22 22.17 11.70 -11.09
CA TRP A 22 21.19 11.57 -12.17
C TRP A 22 20.46 12.90 -12.45
N LYS A 23 19.97 13.60 -11.42
CA LYS A 23 19.13 14.81 -11.57
C LYS A 23 19.80 15.91 -12.40
N PRO A 24 21.06 16.33 -12.13
CA PRO A 24 21.73 17.34 -12.96
C PRO A 24 21.92 16.89 -14.41
N ARG A 25 22.24 15.60 -14.63
CA ARG A 25 22.41 15.04 -15.98
C ARG A 25 21.09 15.02 -16.75
N MET A 26 20.02 14.63 -16.08
CA MET A 26 18.69 14.60 -16.67
C MET A 26 18.18 16.00 -17.02
N LYS A 27 18.41 16.97 -16.12
CA LYS A 27 18.15 18.39 -16.40
C LYS A 27 18.89 18.85 -17.67
N ASN A 28 20.18 18.55 -17.78
CA ASN A 28 20.97 18.92 -18.96
C ASN A 28 20.43 18.26 -20.23
N LEU A 29 20.10 16.97 -20.18
CA LEU A 29 19.53 16.23 -21.31
C LEU A 29 18.21 16.88 -21.77
N LEU A 30 17.29 17.12 -20.85
CA LEU A 30 15.98 17.72 -21.13
C LEU A 30 16.10 19.17 -21.61
N THR A 31 17.12 19.90 -21.16
CA THR A 31 17.41 21.26 -21.65
C THR A 31 17.90 21.22 -23.09
N ILE A 32 18.83 20.31 -23.44
CA ILE A 32 19.35 20.14 -24.81
C ILE A 32 18.24 19.81 -25.81
N PHE A 33 17.20 19.09 -25.36
CA PHE A 33 16.05 18.73 -26.18
C PHE A 33 14.89 19.74 -26.08
N GLY A 34 15.00 20.79 -25.28
CA GLY A 34 13.96 21.82 -25.15
C GLY A 34 12.72 21.37 -24.37
N TYR A 35 12.82 20.33 -23.55
CA TYR A 35 11.69 19.80 -22.76
C TYR A 35 11.77 20.18 -21.27
N TYR A 36 12.85 20.81 -20.81
CA TYR A 36 13.01 21.12 -19.38
C TYR A 36 11.97 22.13 -18.87
N ASN A 37 11.61 23.14 -19.66
CA ASN A 37 10.61 24.12 -19.23
C ASN A 37 9.20 23.50 -19.19
N LEU A 38 8.90 22.63 -20.16
CA LEU A 38 7.68 21.82 -20.20
C LEU A 38 7.49 21.01 -18.92
N ILE A 39 8.47 20.18 -18.53
CA ILE A 39 8.33 19.30 -17.35
C ILE A 39 8.33 20.06 -16.02
N THR A 40 8.93 21.25 -15.98
CA THR A 40 8.94 22.11 -14.79
C THR A 40 7.75 23.05 -14.73
N LYS A 41 6.88 23.03 -15.75
CA LYS A 41 5.73 23.94 -15.90
C LYS A 41 6.14 25.42 -15.80
N THR A 42 7.31 25.77 -16.35
CA THR A 42 7.84 27.14 -16.35
C THR A 42 7.61 27.88 -17.66
N GLU A 43 7.02 27.23 -18.65
CA GLU A 43 6.59 27.86 -19.91
C GLU A 43 5.39 28.77 -19.67
N THR A 44 5.31 29.89 -20.41
CA THR A 44 4.08 30.69 -20.45
C THR A 44 3.03 29.97 -21.31
N ASP A 45 1.73 30.23 -21.08
CA ASP A 45 0.64 29.61 -21.86
C ASP A 45 0.81 29.86 -23.37
N LYS A 46 1.29 31.06 -23.73
CA LYS A 46 1.55 31.44 -25.13
C LYS A 46 2.67 30.61 -25.73
N ASP A 47 3.78 30.45 -25.01
CA ASP A 47 4.94 29.69 -25.47
C ASP A 47 4.62 28.19 -25.55
N SER A 48 3.91 27.66 -24.54
CA SER A 48 3.44 26.28 -24.52
C SER A 48 2.56 25.99 -25.75
N THR A 49 1.58 26.84 -26.03
CA THR A 49 0.66 26.65 -27.16
C THR A 49 1.40 26.71 -28.51
N ALA A 50 2.37 27.62 -28.65
CA ALA A 50 3.18 27.71 -29.86
C ALA A 50 4.07 26.47 -30.04
N ALA A 51 4.68 25.99 -28.96
CA ALA A 51 5.51 24.78 -28.97
C ALA A 51 4.68 23.51 -29.23
N ASP A 52 3.48 23.39 -28.67
CA ASP A 52 2.56 22.28 -28.91
C ASP A 52 2.11 22.20 -30.38
N LYS A 53 1.94 23.36 -31.04
CA LYS A 53 1.66 23.40 -32.49
C LYS A 53 2.85 22.95 -33.35
N LEU A 54 4.07 23.30 -32.93
CA LEU A 54 5.29 22.95 -33.64
C LEU A 54 5.66 21.48 -33.46
N ASP A 55 5.46 20.94 -32.25
CA ASP A 55 5.69 19.53 -31.92
C ASP A 55 4.55 18.96 -31.06
N PRO A 56 3.48 18.45 -31.69
CA PRO A 56 2.32 17.89 -30.98
C PRO A 56 2.66 16.70 -30.07
N ARG A 57 3.80 16.03 -30.30
CA ARG A 57 4.25 14.87 -29.52
C ARG A 57 5.31 15.23 -28.47
N ARG A 58 5.56 16.51 -28.20
CA ARG A 58 6.63 16.91 -27.26
C ARG A 58 6.43 16.35 -25.85
N LYS A 59 5.19 16.20 -25.39
CA LYS A 59 4.88 15.57 -24.09
C LYS A 59 5.26 14.10 -24.06
N GLU A 60 4.87 13.35 -25.09
CA GLU A 60 5.23 11.93 -25.25
C GLU A 60 6.75 11.75 -25.33
N LYS A 61 7.44 12.62 -26.08
CA LYS A 61 8.91 12.59 -26.20
C LYS A 61 9.60 12.91 -24.88
N ALA A 62 9.12 13.92 -24.14
CA ALA A 62 9.65 14.26 -22.83
C ALA A 62 9.48 13.09 -21.84
N LEU A 63 8.30 12.46 -21.81
CA LEU A 63 8.04 11.28 -20.99
C LEU A 63 8.93 10.11 -21.40
N ALA A 64 9.06 9.82 -22.70
CA ALA A 64 9.91 8.74 -23.19
C ALA A 64 11.37 8.94 -22.78
N ILE A 65 11.90 10.16 -22.85
CA ILE A 65 13.26 10.47 -22.37
C ILE A 65 13.38 10.20 -20.87
N LEU A 66 12.40 10.63 -20.07
CA LEU A 66 12.41 10.38 -18.63
C LEU A 66 12.41 8.87 -18.32
N CYS A 67 11.51 8.11 -18.95
CA CYS A 67 11.37 6.67 -18.74
C CYS A 67 12.60 5.87 -19.19
N LEU A 68 13.17 6.19 -20.37
CA LEU A 68 14.36 5.51 -20.90
C LEU A 68 15.59 5.67 -20.01
N ASN A 69 15.61 6.73 -19.20
CA ASN A 69 16.72 7.06 -18.32
C ASN A 69 16.47 6.72 -16.86
N CYS A 70 15.42 5.94 -16.57
CA CYS A 70 15.17 5.33 -15.28
C CYS A 70 15.44 3.84 -15.34
N ASN A 71 15.72 3.22 -14.19
CA ASN A 71 15.60 1.77 -14.07
C ASN A 71 14.15 1.35 -14.44
N MET A 72 13.99 0.20 -15.11
CA MET A 72 12.68 -0.26 -15.59
C MET A 72 11.63 -0.36 -14.47
N LYS A 73 12.02 -0.79 -13.27
CA LYS A 73 11.12 -0.87 -12.12
C LYS A 73 10.60 0.51 -11.70
N ILE A 74 11.49 1.50 -11.68
CA ILE A 74 11.18 2.90 -11.34
C ILE A 74 10.27 3.52 -12.40
N ALA A 75 10.61 3.32 -13.68
CA ALA A 75 9.82 3.84 -14.79
C ALA A 75 8.38 3.31 -14.78
N ASN A 76 8.20 1.98 -14.66
CA ASN A 76 6.88 1.36 -14.69
C ASN A 76 5.97 1.82 -13.54
N GLN A 77 6.52 2.03 -12.34
CA GLN A 77 5.74 2.51 -11.20
C GLN A 77 5.30 3.96 -11.43
N PHE A 78 6.23 4.86 -11.76
CA PHE A 78 5.91 6.28 -11.82
C PHE A 78 5.12 6.69 -13.05
N ILE A 79 5.16 5.92 -14.15
CA ILE A 79 4.25 6.12 -15.28
C ILE A 79 2.80 6.06 -14.79
N LEU A 80 2.45 5.01 -14.03
CA LEU A 80 1.10 4.83 -13.49
C LEU A 80 0.71 5.96 -12.52
N GLU A 81 1.62 6.39 -11.65
CA GLU A 81 1.36 7.50 -10.72
C GLU A 81 1.23 8.85 -11.43
N SER A 82 1.88 9.00 -12.58
CA SER A 82 1.90 10.26 -13.34
C SER A 82 0.76 10.42 -14.33
N ASN A 83 -0.06 9.38 -14.57
CA ASN A 83 -1.07 9.35 -15.64
C ASN A 83 -0.50 9.82 -16.99
N ASP A 84 0.68 9.32 -17.35
CA ASP A 84 1.40 9.68 -18.59
C ASP A 84 1.74 11.18 -18.74
N ASP A 85 1.68 11.99 -17.67
CA ASP A 85 2.10 13.39 -17.70
C ASP A 85 3.59 13.53 -17.32
N PRO A 86 4.45 14.04 -18.23
CA PRO A 86 5.89 14.13 -17.97
C PRO A 86 6.25 15.09 -16.83
N SER A 87 5.43 16.11 -16.57
CA SER A 87 5.67 17.06 -15.48
C SER A 87 5.40 16.41 -14.12
N THR A 88 4.29 15.69 -14.03
CA THR A 88 3.91 14.91 -12.84
C THR A 88 4.92 13.78 -12.60
N PHE A 89 5.37 13.09 -13.65
CA PHE A 89 6.43 12.09 -13.57
C PHE A 89 7.73 12.67 -12.98
N TRP A 90 8.17 13.82 -13.48
CA TRP A 90 9.35 14.52 -12.94
C TRP A 90 9.16 14.90 -11.46
N GLU A 91 8.00 15.44 -11.10
CA GLU A 91 7.68 15.86 -9.74
C GLU A 91 7.67 14.68 -8.75
N VAL A 92 7.09 13.54 -9.14
CA VAL A 92 7.05 12.33 -8.30
C VAL A 92 8.45 11.78 -8.07
N ILE A 93 9.29 11.72 -9.11
CA ILE A 93 10.71 11.35 -8.96
C ILE A 93 11.43 12.33 -8.03
N ASP A 94 11.24 13.64 -8.23
CA ASP A 94 11.92 14.67 -7.46
C ASP A 94 11.59 14.55 -5.97
N LYS A 95 10.31 14.36 -5.65
CA LYS A 95 9.84 14.18 -4.28
C LYS A 95 10.33 12.87 -3.67
N GLY A 96 10.29 11.77 -4.43
CA GLY A 96 10.67 10.45 -3.94
C GLY A 96 12.16 10.37 -3.60
N PHE A 97 13.02 10.79 -4.53
CA PHE A 97 14.46 10.54 -4.48
C PHE A 97 15.30 11.70 -3.98
N SER A 98 14.70 12.86 -3.71
CA SER A 98 15.39 13.99 -3.07
C SER A 98 16.25 13.52 -1.89
N PRO A 99 17.48 14.07 -1.70
CA PRO A 99 18.46 13.66 -0.68
C PRO A 99 17.97 13.64 0.77
N LYS A 100 16.73 14.07 1.02
CA LYS A 100 15.95 13.72 2.22
C LYS A 100 15.58 12.23 2.28
N SER A 101 16.32 11.31 1.63
CA SER A 101 15.92 9.90 1.43
C SER A 101 15.59 9.18 2.74
N VAL A 102 16.37 9.37 3.80
CA VAL A 102 16.06 8.82 5.13
C VAL A 102 14.81 9.47 5.72
N GLN A 103 14.68 10.80 5.64
CA GLN A 103 13.48 11.50 6.12
C GLN A 103 12.23 11.10 5.34
N ASN A 104 12.35 10.83 4.04
CA ASN A 104 11.30 10.35 3.16
C ASN A 104 10.91 8.91 3.51
N GLN A 105 11.90 8.02 3.72
CA GLN A 105 11.66 6.66 4.19
C GLN A 105 10.97 6.67 5.56
N THR A 106 11.43 7.48 6.52
CA THR A 106 10.77 7.69 7.82
C THR A 106 9.36 8.24 7.65
N LYS A 107 9.14 9.19 6.74
CA LYS A 107 7.81 9.75 6.46
C LYS A 107 6.86 8.68 5.93
N PHE A 108 7.31 7.80 5.04
CA PHE A 108 6.51 6.69 4.54
C PHE A 108 6.19 5.68 5.65
N LEU A 109 7.19 5.27 6.45
CA LEU A 109 6.98 4.38 7.59
C LEU A 109 6.01 4.98 8.62
N ASN A 110 6.19 6.25 8.99
CA ASN A 110 5.30 6.95 9.91
C ASN A 110 3.87 7.01 9.35
N LYS A 111 3.71 7.26 8.04
CA LYS A 111 2.41 7.24 7.39
C LYS A 111 1.77 5.85 7.47
N ILE A 112 2.52 4.79 7.14
CA ILE A 112 2.05 3.40 7.22
C ILE A 112 1.59 3.05 8.64
N PHE A 113 2.42 3.32 9.64
CA PHE A 113 2.12 2.97 11.04
C PHE A 113 1.12 3.93 11.71
N SER A 114 0.72 5.01 11.05
CA SER A 114 -0.35 5.90 11.52
C SER A 114 -1.75 5.47 11.08
N PHE A 115 -1.88 4.47 10.19
CA PHE A 115 -3.19 4.00 9.75
C PHE A 115 -3.93 3.32 10.91
N ASP A 116 -5.15 3.79 11.14
CA ASP A 116 -6.09 3.12 12.04
C ASP A 116 -6.86 2.02 11.29
N LEU A 117 -6.33 0.80 11.39
CA LEU A 117 -6.97 -0.39 10.82
C LEU A 117 -8.23 -0.82 11.59
N SER A 118 -8.51 -0.25 12.75
CA SER A 118 -9.75 -0.52 13.50
C SER A 118 -10.98 0.17 12.91
N SER A 119 -10.77 1.18 12.07
CA SER A 119 -11.82 1.93 11.38
C SER A 119 -12.52 1.12 10.28
N GLY A 120 -13.80 1.43 10.02
CA GLY A 120 -14.64 0.71 9.05
C GLY A 120 -14.24 0.84 7.57
N GLN A 121 -13.07 1.41 7.25
CA GLN A 121 -12.56 1.59 5.89
C GLN A 121 -11.30 0.78 5.60
N ILE A 122 -11.23 -0.43 6.17
CA ILE A 122 -10.02 -1.24 6.12
C ILE A 122 -9.55 -1.59 4.69
N ASP A 123 -10.48 -1.80 3.74
CA ASP A 123 -10.13 -2.09 2.34
C ASP A 123 -9.33 -0.94 1.71
N ASN A 124 -9.77 0.30 1.95
CA ASN A 124 -9.09 1.49 1.47
C ASN A 124 -7.75 1.67 2.19
N ASN A 125 -7.73 1.48 3.51
CA ASN A 125 -6.51 1.59 4.30
C ASN A 125 -5.44 0.59 3.84
N ILE A 126 -5.79 -0.67 3.57
CA ILE A 126 -4.82 -1.66 3.10
C ILE A 126 -4.32 -1.32 1.68
N LYS A 127 -5.19 -0.85 0.77
CA LYS A 127 -4.76 -0.37 -0.56
C LYS A 127 -3.79 0.81 -0.47
N ASP A 128 -4.07 1.75 0.43
CA ASP A 128 -3.19 2.90 0.64
C ASP A 128 -1.85 2.46 1.24
N ILE A 129 -1.86 1.57 2.24
CA ILE A 129 -0.65 0.99 2.81
C ILE A 129 0.16 0.24 1.74
N LEU A 130 -0.50 -0.52 0.86
CA LEU A 130 0.14 -1.19 -0.27
C LEU A 130 0.86 -0.21 -1.19
N THR A 131 0.18 0.88 -1.54
CA THR A 131 0.74 1.93 -2.41
C THR A 131 1.93 2.61 -1.75
N ILE A 132 1.79 3.00 -0.48
CA ILE A 132 2.87 3.68 0.27
C ILE A 132 4.07 2.74 0.45
N THR A 133 3.83 1.46 0.70
CA THR A 133 4.88 0.45 0.88
C THR A 133 5.68 0.24 -0.40
N ARG A 134 5.01 0.15 -1.56
CA ARG A 134 5.69 0.09 -2.86
C ARG A 134 6.62 1.29 -3.08
N ASN A 135 6.15 2.48 -2.71
CA ASN A 135 6.94 3.71 -2.87
C ASN A 135 8.13 3.74 -1.92
N LEU A 136 7.98 3.23 -0.69
CA LEU A 136 9.09 3.04 0.24
C LEU A 136 10.12 2.03 -0.31
N CYS A 137 9.66 0.88 -0.80
CA CYS A 137 10.51 -0.20 -1.32
C CYS A 137 11.38 0.24 -2.51
N ILE A 138 10.88 1.16 -3.34
CA ILE A 138 11.65 1.71 -4.47
C ILE A 138 12.82 2.60 -4.02
N LEU A 139 12.70 3.24 -2.85
CA LEU A 139 13.75 4.09 -2.28
C LEU A 139 14.83 3.30 -1.55
N ILE A 140 14.64 2.00 -1.36
CA ILE A 140 15.58 1.13 -0.66
C ILE A 140 16.55 0.54 -1.68
N ASP A 141 17.83 0.58 -1.33
CA ASP A 141 18.87 -0.08 -2.13
C ASP A 141 18.94 -1.58 -1.78
N ASP A 142 18.48 -2.41 -2.70
CA ASP A 142 18.47 -3.87 -2.57
C ASP A 142 19.76 -4.56 -3.00
N ASN A 143 20.77 -3.82 -3.48
CA ASN A 143 21.96 -4.40 -4.12
C ASN A 143 22.74 -5.38 -3.22
N LYS A 144 22.57 -5.30 -1.89
CA LYS A 144 23.28 -6.17 -0.94
C LYS A 144 22.38 -7.05 -0.07
N THR A 145 21.22 -6.56 0.37
CA THR A 145 20.47 -7.18 1.48
C THR A 145 19.01 -7.50 1.16
N LYS A 146 18.51 -7.24 -0.07
CA LYS A 146 17.09 -7.38 -0.41
C LYS A 146 16.16 -6.74 0.65
N ALA A 147 16.57 -5.59 1.18
CA ALA A 147 15.92 -4.93 2.32
C ALA A 147 14.46 -4.52 2.01
N SER A 148 14.12 -4.28 0.75
CA SER A 148 12.73 -4.01 0.33
C SER A 148 11.80 -5.17 0.63
N ILE A 149 12.26 -6.42 0.42
CA ILE A 149 11.49 -7.63 0.69
C ILE A 149 11.24 -7.76 2.18
N LEU A 150 12.28 -7.57 2.99
CA LEU A 150 12.15 -7.62 4.45
C LEU A 150 11.16 -6.56 4.96
N ILE A 151 11.23 -5.34 4.43
CA ILE A 151 10.35 -4.24 4.82
C ILE A 151 8.90 -4.50 4.41
N ASP A 152 8.65 -4.98 3.20
CA ASP A 152 7.31 -5.40 2.76
C ASP A 152 6.73 -6.49 3.69
N SER A 153 7.55 -7.47 4.07
CA SER A 153 7.16 -8.51 5.02
C SER A 153 6.88 -7.99 6.42
N MET A 154 7.72 -7.10 6.95
CA MET A 154 7.49 -6.47 8.26
C MET A 154 6.17 -5.68 8.27
N ILE A 155 5.86 -4.97 7.19
CA ILE A 155 4.62 -4.21 7.06
C ILE A 155 3.42 -5.16 6.95
N ALA A 156 3.52 -6.23 6.15
CA ALA A 156 2.47 -7.25 6.07
C ALA A 156 2.16 -7.87 7.45
N MET A 157 3.19 -8.21 8.22
CA MET A 157 3.04 -8.72 9.58
C MET A 157 2.39 -7.69 10.51
N TRP A 158 2.81 -6.43 10.42
CA TRP A 158 2.20 -5.35 11.20
C TRP A 158 0.71 -5.18 10.88
N VAL A 159 0.32 -5.23 9.59
CA VAL A 159 -1.09 -5.17 9.18
C VAL A 159 -1.88 -6.31 9.81
N ILE A 160 -1.38 -7.55 9.72
CA ILE A 160 -2.04 -8.73 10.30
C ILE A 160 -2.27 -8.58 11.81
N ILE A 161 -1.27 -8.09 12.54
CA ILE A 161 -1.34 -7.89 14.00
C ILE A 161 -2.41 -6.86 14.37
N ASN A 162 -2.55 -5.80 13.56
CA ASN A 162 -3.44 -4.68 13.81
C ASN A 162 -4.82 -4.80 13.14
N LEU A 163 -5.14 -5.95 12.53
CA LEU A 163 -6.48 -6.19 11.99
C LEU A 163 -7.55 -6.17 13.11
N PRO A 164 -8.76 -5.65 12.82
CA PRO A 164 -9.90 -5.75 13.71
C PRO A 164 -10.21 -7.20 14.11
N THR A 165 -10.74 -7.40 15.32
CA THR A 165 -11.06 -8.74 15.85
C THR A 165 -11.90 -9.59 14.90
N HIS A 166 -12.89 -8.98 14.23
CA HIS A 166 -13.78 -9.68 13.29
C HIS A 166 -13.10 -10.07 11.96
N GLN A 167 -11.90 -9.55 11.69
CA GLN A 167 -11.08 -9.83 10.49
C GLN A 167 -9.78 -10.57 10.81
N LYS A 168 -9.47 -10.84 12.09
CA LYS A 168 -8.29 -11.64 12.48
C LYS A 168 -8.23 -13.03 11.85
N LEU A 169 -9.38 -13.57 11.42
CA LEU A 169 -9.44 -14.84 10.69
C LEU A 169 -8.66 -14.77 9.36
N ILE A 170 -8.59 -13.60 8.71
CA ILE A 170 -7.83 -13.38 7.48
C ILE A 170 -6.34 -13.67 7.73
N GLY A 171 -5.77 -13.10 8.79
CA GLY A 171 -4.39 -13.35 9.18
C GLY A 171 -4.12 -14.82 9.48
N LYS A 172 -5.06 -15.50 10.15
CA LYS A 172 -4.95 -16.95 10.40
C LYS A 172 -4.94 -17.76 9.10
N THR A 173 -5.87 -17.48 8.18
CA THR A 173 -5.93 -18.15 6.87
C THR A 173 -4.67 -17.88 6.05
N PHE A 174 -4.18 -16.63 6.07
CA PHE A 174 -2.93 -16.26 5.42
C PHE A 174 -1.75 -17.12 5.90
N PHE A 175 -1.55 -17.28 7.22
CA PHE A 175 -0.47 -18.13 7.74
C PHE A 175 -0.68 -19.62 7.48
N GLN A 176 -1.93 -20.10 7.41
CA GLN A 176 -2.22 -21.49 7.08
C GLN A 176 -1.90 -21.83 5.62
N ASN A 177 -2.11 -20.86 4.72
CA ASN A 177 -1.82 -21.00 3.29
C ASN A 177 -0.35 -20.68 2.96
N TYR A 178 0.37 -20.08 3.91
CA TYR A 178 1.76 -19.68 3.72
C TYR A 178 2.69 -20.90 3.87
N ASN A 179 3.12 -21.43 2.73
CA ASN A 179 4.15 -22.47 2.66
C ASN A 179 5.52 -21.80 2.74
N GLY A 180 6.18 -21.91 3.90
CA GLY A 180 7.34 -21.10 4.29
C GLY A 180 8.65 -21.26 3.49
N ASP A 181 8.62 -21.92 2.33
CA ASP A 181 9.83 -22.40 1.66
C ASP A 181 10.33 -21.54 0.48
N GLU A 182 9.55 -20.59 -0.07
CA GLU A 182 10.02 -19.88 -1.28
C GLU A 182 9.99 -18.35 -1.23
N ASN A 183 9.07 -17.71 -0.49
CA ASN A 183 9.01 -16.25 -0.44
C ASN A 183 8.46 -15.77 0.90
N PRO A 184 9.06 -14.76 1.55
CA PRO A 184 8.56 -14.23 2.80
C PRO A 184 7.15 -13.63 2.63
N PRO A 185 6.36 -13.50 3.72
CA PRO A 185 5.02 -12.90 3.66
C PRO A 185 5.09 -11.55 2.95
N SER A 186 4.22 -11.31 1.97
CA SER A 186 4.19 -10.03 1.27
C SER A 186 2.86 -9.32 1.47
N LEU A 187 2.88 -8.00 1.41
CA LEU A 187 1.66 -7.22 1.56
C LEU A 187 0.71 -7.45 0.38
N LYS A 188 1.26 -7.78 -0.79
CA LYS A 188 0.50 -8.22 -1.97
C LYS A 188 -0.28 -9.50 -1.69
N ASN A 189 0.37 -10.54 -1.17
CA ASN A 189 -0.26 -11.82 -0.87
C ASN A 189 -1.36 -11.64 0.20
N LEU A 190 -1.10 -10.78 1.20
CA LEU A 190 -2.08 -10.45 2.22
C LEU A 190 -3.32 -9.76 1.62
N TRP A 191 -3.13 -8.83 0.69
CA TRP A 191 -4.22 -8.16 0.00
C TRP A 191 -5.08 -9.14 -0.83
N GLU A 192 -4.45 -10.10 -1.50
CA GLU A 192 -5.16 -11.15 -2.24
C GLU A 192 -6.05 -12.01 -1.32
N GLU A 193 -5.52 -12.45 -0.18
CA GLU A 193 -6.30 -13.16 0.84
C GLU A 193 -7.44 -12.30 1.40
N PHE A 194 -7.21 -11.00 1.57
CA PHE A 194 -8.24 -10.05 2.00
C PHE A 194 -9.40 -10.00 0.99
N CYS A 195 -9.08 -9.88 -0.30
CA CYS A 195 -10.07 -9.88 -1.38
C CYS A 195 -10.88 -11.18 -1.41
N LEU A 196 -10.22 -12.33 -1.29
CA LEU A 196 -10.87 -13.64 -1.25
C LEU A 196 -11.79 -13.78 -0.04
N TYR A 197 -11.37 -13.31 1.14
CA TYR A 197 -12.20 -13.34 2.34
C TYR A 197 -13.47 -12.51 2.18
N THR A 198 -13.35 -11.28 1.66
CA THR A 198 -14.50 -10.39 1.42
C THR A 198 -15.48 -11.00 0.42
N GLN A 199 -14.98 -11.61 -0.66
CA GLN A 199 -15.82 -12.35 -1.62
C GLN A 199 -16.58 -13.51 -0.94
N ARG A 200 -15.89 -14.35 -0.16
CA ARG A 200 -16.51 -15.48 0.56
C ARG A 200 -17.58 -15.04 1.55
N LYS A 201 -17.34 -13.92 2.26
CA LYS A 201 -18.31 -13.34 3.20
C LYS A 201 -19.59 -12.91 2.47
N ASN A 202 -19.45 -12.19 1.37
CA ASN A 202 -20.59 -11.72 0.58
C ASN A 202 -21.41 -12.88 -0.01
N HIS A 203 -20.75 -13.95 -0.47
CA HIS A 203 -21.47 -15.16 -0.92
C HIS A 203 -22.26 -15.86 0.18
N LYS A 204 -21.74 -15.92 1.41
CA LYS A 204 -22.48 -16.49 2.56
C LYS A 204 -23.68 -15.63 2.95
N THR A 205 -23.58 -14.31 2.84
CA THR A 205 -24.69 -13.39 3.15
C THR A 205 -25.81 -13.49 2.12
N ASN A 206 -25.49 -13.62 0.83
CA ASN A 206 -26.50 -13.75 -0.23
C ASN A 206 -27.20 -15.12 -0.20
N ASN A 207 -26.48 -16.21 0.10
CA ASN A 207 -27.11 -17.53 0.21
C ASN A 207 -27.92 -17.72 1.51
N SER A 208 -27.79 -16.81 2.48
CA SER A 208 -28.54 -16.82 3.73
C SER A 208 -29.84 -16.00 3.67
N SER A 209 -30.01 -15.09 2.70
CA SER A 209 -31.27 -14.36 2.52
C SER A 209 -32.32 -15.18 1.76
N ASP A 210 -31.90 -16.18 0.98
CA ASP A 210 -32.81 -16.98 0.14
C ASP A 210 -33.42 -18.20 0.86
N LEU A 211 -33.14 -18.38 2.15
CA LEU A 211 -33.65 -19.50 2.97
C LEU A 211 -34.64 -19.09 4.07
N VAL A 212 -35.09 -17.83 4.14
CA VAL A 212 -36.02 -17.34 5.18
C VAL A 212 -37.50 -17.33 4.74
N SER A 213 -37.83 -17.70 3.51
CA SER A 213 -39.21 -17.64 3.00
C SER A 213 -39.91 -18.98 2.77
N ILE A 214 -39.47 -20.09 3.37
CA ILE A 214 -40.28 -21.34 3.42
C ILE A 214 -40.05 -22.09 4.74
N GLN A 215 -40.68 -21.62 5.83
CA GLN A 215 -41.11 -22.49 6.92
C GLN A 215 -42.57 -22.16 7.28
N GLY A 216 -43.48 -22.56 6.38
CA GLY A 216 -44.86 -22.81 6.75
C GLY A 216 -44.91 -23.99 7.71
N LYS A 217 -45.30 -23.73 8.96
CA LYS A 217 -45.65 -24.75 9.95
C LYS A 217 -46.72 -25.70 9.38
N PRO A 218 -46.55 -27.03 9.46
CA PRO A 218 -47.68 -27.94 9.48
C PRO A 218 -48.29 -27.93 10.89
N THR A 219 -49.56 -27.55 10.95
CA THR A 219 -50.43 -27.61 12.12
C THR A 219 -50.65 -29.07 12.54
N PHE A 220 -50.40 -29.40 13.80
CA PHE A 220 -50.98 -30.59 14.45
C PHE A 220 -51.59 -30.17 15.78
N ASN A 221 -52.93 -30.28 15.86
CA ASN A 221 -53.68 -30.25 17.10
C ASN A 221 -53.63 -31.62 17.79
N PRO A 222 -53.63 -31.65 19.13
CA PRO A 222 -54.62 -32.48 19.81
C PRO A 222 -55.39 -31.72 20.89
N LEU A 223 -56.67 -32.09 21.04
CA LEU A 223 -57.63 -31.59 22.01
C LEU A 223 -57.38 -32.12 23.45
N ASN A 224 -57.84 -31.31 24.42
CA ASN A 224 -58.38 -31.64 25.76
C ASN A 224 -57.48 -31.64 27.03
N GLY A 225 -57.36 -30.45 27.65
CA GLY A 225 -57.69 -30.12 29.07
C GLY A 225 -56.66 -30.40 30.19
N PRO A 226 -56.84 -29.84 31.41
CA PRO A 226 -57.05 -28.44 31.83
C PRO A 226 -55.96 -27.98 32.88
N PRO A 227 -56.01 -26.74 33.45
CA PRO A 227 -54.81 -25.98 33.84
C PRO A 227 -54.50 -25.96 35.34
N GLN A 228 -53.22 -25.91 35.77
CA GLN A 228 -52.82 -25.39 37.09
C GLN A 228 -51.36 -24.85 37.15
N GLN A 229 -51.28 -23.56 37.54
CA GLN A 229 -50.44 -22.93 38.58
C GLN A 229 -48.89 -23.05 38.60
N ASN A 230 -48.24 -21.87 38.52
CA ASN A 230 -46.92 -21.51 39.11
C ASN A 230 -47.00 -21.53 40.66
N PRO A 231 -45.91 -21.58 41.48
CA PRO A 231 -44.68 -20.75 41.33
C PRO A 231 -43.33 -21.30 41.92
N ASN A 232 -42.25 -20.54 41.66
CA ASN A 232 -41.01 -20.33 42.46
C ASN A 232 -40.14 -21.53 42.92
N GLN A 233 -38.83 -21.48 42.64
CA GLN A 233 -37.78 -21.18 43.64
C GLN A 233 -36.33 -21.31 43.09
N ASN A 234 -35.54 -20.28 43.43
CA ASN A 234 -34.11 -20.17 43.80
C ASN A 234 -33.12 -21.31 43.53
N TYR A 235 -31.88 -20.94 43.19
CA TYR A 235 -30.55 -21.29 43.76
C TYR A 235 -29.48 -20.87 42.70
N PHE A 236 -28.30 -20.31 42.93
CA PHE A 236 -27.61 -19.64 44.04
C PHE A 236 -26.31 -19.05 43.42
N SER A 237 -25.78 -17.98 44.03
CA SER A 237 -24.35 -17.60 44.15
C SER A 237 -23.44 -17.24 42.94
N SER A 238 -22.97 -15.98 43.00
CA SER A 238 -21.76 -15.34 42.42
C SER A 238 -20.42 -15.97 42.92
N PRO A 239 -19.21 -15.33 42.83
CA PRO A 239 -18.67 -14.20 42.02
C PRO A 239 -17.29 -14.54 41.40
N PHE A 240 -16.56 -13.59 40.78
CA PHE A 240 -15.09 -13.35 40.84
C PHE A 240 -14.67 -12.45 39.65
N ASN A 241 -14.47 -11.15 39.87
CA ASN A 241 -13.24 -10.47 40.28
C ASN A 241 -12.24 -10.24 39.12
N SER A 242 -12.24 -9.02 38.62
CA SER A 242 -11.35 -8.48 37.59
C SER A 242 -10.05 -7.98 38.20
N ASN A 243 -8.93 -8.68 37.97
CA ASN A 243 -7.59 -8.16 38.20
C ASN A 243 -6.94 -7.81 36.84
N LEU A 244 -6.84 -6.52 36.55
CA LEU A 244 -5.93 -5.97 35.54
C LEU A 244 -4.47 -6.09 35.99
N PRO A 245 -3.51 -6.39 35.09
CA PRO A 245 -2.12 -6.05 35.32
C PRO A 245 -1.67 -4.79 34.56
N ARG A 246 -0.86 -4.03 35.31
CA ARG A 246 -0.16 -2.76 35.05
C ARG A 246 0.68 -2.71 33.77
N GLN A 247 0.71 -1.51 33.18
CA GLN A 247 1.69 -1.06 32.19
C GLN A 247 3.13 -1.15 32.72
N LYS A 248 4.05 -1.71 31.93
CA LYS A 248 5.50 -1.62 32.15
C LYS A 248 6.08 -0.51 31.24
N GLN A 249 6.69 0.49 31.88
CA GLN A 249 7.52 1.50 31.23
C GLN A 249 8.83 0.86 30.75
N PHE A 250 9.22 1.12 29.50
CA PHE A 250 10.54 0.76 28.98
C PHE A 250 11.57 1.85 29.32
N LYS A 251 12.66 1.46 30.00
CA LYS A 251 13.85 2.29 30.20
C LYS A 251 14.70 2.27 28.93
N ILE A 252 15.08 3.46 28.46
CA ILE A 252 16.05 3.65 27.38
C ILE A 252 17.46 3.66 27.98
N PHE A 253 18.38 2.87 27.44
CA PHE A 253 19.81 2.96 27.74
C PHE A 253 20.53 3.78 26.66
N PRO A 254 21.48 4.67 27.02
CA PRO A 254 22.29 5.40 26.04
C PRO A 254 23.45 4.54 25.54
N PHE A 255 23.67 4.54 24.23
CA PHE A 255 24.89 4.00 23.63
C PHE A 255 26.04 5.02 23.82
N GLY A 256 27.11 4.57 24.46
CA GLY A 256 28.39 5.28 24.53
C GLY A 256 29.27 4.98 23.32
N ALA A 257 29.94 6.01 22.81
CA ALA A 257 31.16 5.92 22.00
C ALA A 257 32.37 5.67 22.94
N PRO A 258 33.53 5.22 22.45
CA PRO A 258 34.35 5.94 21.45
C PRO A 258 34.39 5.28 20.07
#